data_AF-A0AA39PLN7-F1
#
_entry.id   AF-A0AA39PLN7-F1
#
_cell.length_a   1.000
_cell.length_b   1.000
_cell.length_c   1.000
_cell.angle_alpha   90.00
_cell.angle_beta   90.00
_cell.angle_gamma   90.00
#
_symmetry.space_group_name_H-M   'P 1'
#
loop_
_entity.id
_entity.type
_entity.pdbx_description
1 polymer ?
#
loop_
_entity_poly.entity_id
_entity_poly.type
_entity_poly.pdbx_seq_one_letter_code
_entity_poly.pdbx_strand_id
1 'polypeptide(L)'
;MRLLSIVSAILIAAPFVMGVDWTVEVGASNGFTFTPNEIHPAIGDTVTFTYLTRNHSATTTTFASPCPPPPGGVGPNAFDSGL
;
A
#
# COMPACT_ATOMS: atom_id res chain seq x y z
N MET A 1 17.36 -16.65 -56.57
CA MET A 1 16.01 -16.65 -55.95
C MET A 1 16.15 -16.06 -54.57
N ARG A 2 15.52 -14.90 -54.36
CA ARG A 2 15.62 -14.06 -53.16
C ARG A 2 14.80 -14.70 -52.05
N LEU A 3 15.43 -15.08 -50.93
CA LEU A 3 14.75 -15.41 -49.69
C LEU A 3 15.05 -14.27 -48.72
N LEU A 4 14.20 -13.25 -48.74
CA LEU A 4 14.22 -12.17 -47.76
C LEU A 4 13.69 -12.73 -46.44
N SER A 5 14.59 -12.99 -45.49
CA SER A 5 14.24 -13.37 -44.12
C SER A 5 13.62 -12.17 -43.41
N ILE A 6 12.31 -12.21 -43.23
CA ILE A 6 11.58 -11.23 -42.41
C ILE A 6 11.72 -11.69 -40.96
N VAL A 7 12.58 -11.01 -40.19
CA VAL A 7 12.64 -11.15 -38.74
C VAL A 7 11.42 -10.42 -38.18
N SER A 8 10.41 -11.18 -37.75
CA SER A 8 9.20 -10.64 -37.12
C SER A 8 9.55 -10.21 -35.69
N ALA A 9 9.52 -8.91 -35.41
CA ALA A 9 9.65 -8.38 -34.05
C ALA A 9 8.33 -8.59 -33.31
N ILE A 10 8.27 -9.61 -32.44
CA ILE A 10 7.18 -9.78 -31.48
C ILE A 10 7.34 -8.70 -30.42
N LEU A 11 6.44 -7.71 -30.44
CA LEU A 11 6.33 -6.70 -29.40
C LEU A 11 5.63 -7.34 -28.19
N ILE A 12 6.39 -7.71 -27.16
CA ILE A 12 5.82 -8.20 -25.89
C ILE A 12 5.19 -7.00 -25.18
N ALA A 13 3.87 -6.84 -25.29
CA ALA A 13 3.13 -5.90 -24.48
C ALA A 13 3.05 -6.46 -23.04
N ALA A 14 3.91 -5.96 -22.16
CA ALA A 14 3.77 -6.23 -20.73
C ALA A 14 2.52 -5.50 -20.21
N PRO A 15 1.68 -6.14 -19.38
CA PRO A 15 0.57 -5.45 -18.74
C PRO A 15 1.15 -4.42 -17.76
N PHE A 16 0.88 -3.15 -18.02
CA PHE A 16 1.13 -2.08 -17.05
C PHE A 16 -0.03 -2.08 -16.05
N VAL A 17 0.25 -2.39 -14.79
CA VAL A 17 -0.71 -2.16 -13.70
C VAL A 17 -0.60 -0.69 -13.30
N MET A 18 -1.65 0.08 -13.56
CA MET A 18 -1.76 1.47 -13.12
C MET A 18 -2.48 1.47 -11.76
N GLY A 19 -1.72 1.50 -10.67
CA GLY A 19 -2.25 1.61 -9.31
C GLY A 19 -2.47 3.07 -8.90
N VAL A 20 -3.50 3.31 -8.09
CA VAL A 20 -3.72 4.59 -7.40
C VAL A 20 -2.87 4.63 -6.12
N ASP A 21 -2.33 5.80 -5.77
CA ASP A 21 -1.73 6.03 -4.45
C ASP A 21 -2.76 6.67 -3.51
N TRP A 22 -3.07 5.97 -2.43
CA TRP A 22 -3.99 6.37 -1.37
C TRP A 22 -3.20 6.95 -0.21
N THR A 23 -3.16 8.28 -0.09
CA THR A 23 -2.54 8.94 1.05
C THR A 23 -3.46 8.89 2.28
N VAL A 24 -2.93 8.40 3.39
CA VAL A 24 -3.57 8.40 4.71
C VAL A 24 -2.72 9.23 5.67
N GLU A 25 -3.24 10.36 6.10
CA GLU A 25 -2.61 11.19 7.12
C GLU A 25 -2.76 10.57 8.51
N VAL A 26 -1.67 10.51 9.27
CA VAL A 26 -1.63 9.98 10.63
C VAL A 26 -1.33 11.13 11.59
N GLY A 27 -2.23 11.34 12.56
CA GLY A 27 -2.01 12.34 13.60
C GLY A 27 -2.40 13.76 13.22
N ALA A 28 -3.30 13.93 12.23
CA ALA A 28 -3.80 15.24 11.83
C ALA A 28 -4.36 16.02 13.04
N SER A 29 -4.10 17.33 13.08
CA SER A 29 -4.52 18.24 14.16
C SER A 29 -4.09 17.81 15.57
N ASN A 30 -2.98 17.08 15.72
CA ASN A 30 -2.54 16.45 16.97
C ASN A 30 -3.52 15.42 17.56
N GLY A 31 -4.44 14.87 16.77
CA GLY A 31 -5.37 13.84 17.19
C GLY A 31 -4.81 12.41 17.07
N PHE A 32 -5.49 11.42 17.64
CA PHE A 32 -5.19 10.00 17.40
C PHE A 32 -6.07 9.46 16.28
N THR A 33 -5.87 9.97 15.06
CA THR A 33 -6.75 9.69 13.91
C THR A 33 -5.97 9.39 12.65
N PHE A 34 -6.61 8.60 11.77
CA PHE A 34 -6.25 8.42 10.37
C PHE A 34 -7.19 9.26 9.51
N THR A 35 -6.68 9.95 8.49
CA THR A 35 -7.49 10.74 7.54
C THR A 35 -7.09 10.44 6.09
N PRO A 36 -7.97 9.84 5.27
CA PRO A 36 -9.26 9.26 5.64
C PRO A 36 -9.09 8.07 6.61
N ASN A 37 -10.14 7.76 7.37
CA ASN A 37 -10.14 6.64 8.33
C ASN A 37 -10.56 5.30 7.70
N GLU A 38 -11.04 5.32 6.46
CA GLU A 38 -11.43 4.16 5.68
C GLU A 38 -11.10 4.40 4.20
N ILE A 39 -10.58 3.37 3.53
CA ILE A 39 -10.23 3.36 2.11
C ILE A 39 -10.60 2.01 1.49
N HIS A 40 -10.79 1.98 0.18
CA HIS A 40 -11.10 0.76 -0.57
C HIS A 40 -10.14 0.60 -1.77
N PRO A 41 -8.84 0.34 -1.53
CA PRO A 41 -7.84 0.19 -2.58
C PRO A 41 -8.07 -1.09 -3.40
N ALA A 42 -7.77 -1.01 -4.69
CA ALA A 42 -7.76 -2.16 -5.59
C ALA A 42 -6.41 -2.90 -5.53
N ILE A 43 -6.36 -4.14 -6.03
CA ILE A 43 -5.09 -4.86 -6.18
C ILE A 43 -4.18 -4.08 -7.15
N GLY A 44 -2.98 -3.77 -6.68
CA GLY A 44 -2.00 -2.97 -7.43
C GLY A 44 -1.91 -1.52 -6.98
N ASP A 45 -2.85 -1.04 -6.16
CA ASP A 45 -2.78 0.28 -5.53
C ASP A 45 -1.69 0.32 -4.44
N THR A 46 -1.24 1.54 -4.12
CA THR A 46 -0.36 1.83 -3.00
C THR A 46 -1.11 2.58 -1.92
N VAL A 47 -0.80 2.30 -0.65
CA VAL A 47 -1.31 3.08 0.50
C VAL A 47 -0.13 3.74 1.18
N THR A 48 -0.11 5.06 1.18
CA THR A 48 0.97 5.88 1.73
C THR A 48 0.52 6.51 3.05
N PHE A 49 1.10 6.07 4.16
CA PHE A 49 0.89 6.68 5.47
C PHE A 49 1.80 7.90 5.65
N THR A 50 1.21 9.09 5.81
CA THR A 50 1.93 10.35 6.04
C THR A 50 1.80 10.77 7.50
N TYR A 51 2.89 10.66 8.25
CA TYR A 51 2.93 11.02 9.67
C TYR A 51 3.15 12.53 9.81
N LEU A 52 2.24 13.20 10.51
CA LEU A 52 2.25 14.66 10.62
C LEU A 52 2.99 15.14 11.87
N THR A 53 2.30 15.20 13.01
CA THR A 53 2.84 15.74 14.27
C THR A 53 2.94 14.65 15.33
N ARG A 54 4.01 14.67 16.15
CA ARG A 54 4.25 13.72 17.27
C ARG A 54 4.52 12.28 16.82
N ASN A 55 4.81 11.42 17.80
CA ASN A 55 5.05 9.99 17.59
C ASN A 55 3.71 9.26 17.44
N HIS A 56 3.38 8.90 16.20
CA HIS A 56 2.30 7.97 15.85
C HIS A 56 2.85 6.77 15.08
N SER A 57 2.16 5.63 15.15
CA SER A 57 2.45 4.43 14.36
C SER A 57 1.21 3.96 13.59
N ALA A 58 1.42 3.11 12.60
CA ALA A 58 0.37 2.39 11.90
C ALA A 58 0.73 0.90 11.91
N THR A 59 -0.20 0.05 12.34
CA THR A 59 -0.03 -1.40 12.36
C THR A 59 -1.26 -2.07 11.79
N THR A 60 -1.10 -3.29 11.32
CA THR A 60 -2.20 -4.12 10.86
C THR A 60 -2.74 -4.98 12.00
N THR A 61 -4.04 -5.28 12.00
CA THR A 61 -4.66 -6.12 13.02
C THR A 61 -5.89 -6.83 12.44
N THR A 62 -6.57 -7.63 13.24
CA THR A 62 -7.81 -8.31 12.86
C THR A 62 -9.03 -7.52 13.31
N PHE A 63 -10.13 -7.60 12.56
CA PHE A 63 -11.40 -6.98 12.95
C PHE A 63 -11.96 -7.49 14.28
N ALA A 64 -11.65 -8.73 14.66
CA ALA A 64 -12.10 -9.32 15.93
C ALA A 64 -11.38 -8.72 17.16
N SER A 65 -10.15 -8.24 16.99
CA SER A 65 -9.33 -7.69 18.07
C SER A 65 -8.50 -6.51 17.55
N PRO A 66 -9.10 -5.34 17.33
CA PRO A 66 -8.43 -4.21 16.68
C PRO A 66 -7.40 -3.50 17.58
N CYS A 67 -7.46 -3.69 18.90
CA CYS A 67 -6.51 -3.12 19.86
C CYS A 67 -6.42 -4.06 21.08
N PRO A 68 -5.23 -4.33 21.65
CA PRO A 68 -3.90 -3.81 21.29
C PRO A 68 -3.35 -4.41 19.98
N PRO A 69 -2.21 -3.90 19.46
CA PRO A 69 -1.49 -4.57 18.37
C PRO A 69 -1.25 -6.06 18.70
N PRO A 70 -1.20 -6.94 17.69
CA PRO A 70 -0.98 -8.36 17.93
C PRO A 70 0.39 -8.64 18.58
N PRO A 71 0.54 -9.77 19.28
CA PRO A 71 1.78 -10.14 19.95
C PRO A 71 2.98 -10.09 18.99
N GLY A 72 4.02 -9.32 19.36
CA GLY A 72 5.20 -9.10 18.52
C GLY A 72 5.15 -7.83 17.66
N GLY A 73 4.07 -7.03 17.72
CA GLY A 73 3.93 -5.74 17.00
C GLY A 73 3.52 -5.89 15.54
N VAL A 74 3.61 -7.11 15.00
CA VAL A 74 3.48 -7.41 13.59
C VAL A 74 2.08 -7.94 13.31
N GLY A 75 1.27 -7.13 12.64
CA GLY A 75 -0.09 -7.49 12.20
C GLY A 75 -0.18 -8.62 11.19
N PRO A 76 -1.40 -9.04 10.80
CA PRO A 76 -1.60 -9.87 9.63
C PRO A 76 -0.90 -9.25 8.41
N ASN A 77 -0.13 -10.03 7.67
CA ASN A 77 0.70 -9.57 6.54
C ASN A 77 1.91 -8.69 6.93
N ALA A 78 2.21 -8.62 8.23
CA ALA A 78 3.43 -8.07 8.78
C ALA A 78 3.72 -6.58 8.56
N PHE A 79 2.67 -5.76 8.39
CA PHE A 79 2.83 -4.32 8.37
C PHE A 79 2.77 -3.73 9.78
N ASP A 80 3.88 -3.12 10.18
CA ASP A 80 4.02 -2.22 11.31
C ASP A 80 5.03 -1.14 10.89
N SER A 81 4.62 0.13 10.93
CA SER A 81 5.51 1.25 10.61
C SER A 81 6.63 1.44 11.63
N GLY A 82 6.50 0.80 12.80
CA GLY A 82 7.39 0.97 13.93
C GLY A 82 7.19 2.30 14.64
N LEU A 83 7.51 2.26 15.94
CA LEU A 83 7.91 3.33 16.85
C LEU A 83 8.63 2.69 18.05
#